data_AF-D2JN16-F1
#
_entry.id   AF-D2JN16-F1
#
_cell.length_a   1.000
_cell.length_b   1.000
_cell.length_c   1.000
_cell.angle_alpha   90.00
_cell.angle_beta   90.00
_cell.angle_gamma   90.00
#
_symmetry.space_group_name_H-M   'P 1'
#
loop_
_entity.id
_entity.type
_entity.pdbx_description
1 polymer ?
#
loop_
_entity_poly.entity_id
_entity_poly.type
_entity_poly.pdbx_seq_one_letter_code
_entity_poly.pdbx_strand_id
1 'polypeptide(L)'
;KKEHQEIPKSISKLAKFKSNLREFSVQLLSGGTAGVVSKTMTAPLERIKVILQVQAMNSEIPEKDRYKGILDAAVRIPRDSGFFSFWRGNGANVARIIPNAAIKFTMYDVYKKLLLPKGENGYSGADKIIRKLASGGLSGATTLTLTYPMDFARTRLTADTAKEKKYSGLFDCIMKTAKQEGPLTLYKGVGISLMGIIPYLALSFASNDTLSQMFLKKKDSNPKLEIFKQLGVGCAAGIFSQSATYPFDTIRRRMQMDGMGGKKKQYNGTMDCIMKMYQKEGMKSFYKGILANAVRSI
;
A
#
# COMPACT_ATOMS: atom_id res chain seq x y z
N LYS A 1 7.37 62.36 -14.51
CA LYS A 1 6.50 61.74 -13.48
C LYS A 1 6.12 60.34 -13.94
N LYS A 2 6.79 59.28 -13.46
CA LYS A 2 6.32 57.90 -13.61
C LYS A 2 5.87 57.47 -12.21
N GLU A 3 4.57 57.37 -12.00
CA GLU A 3 3.98 56.81 -10.79
C GLU A 3 4.30 55.31 -10.76
N HIS A 4 5.19 54.90 -9.85
CA HIS A 4 5.27 53.51 -9.43
C HIS A 4 4.05 53.19 -8.58
N GLN A 5 3.05 52.58 -9.22
CA GLN A 5 1.89 52.04 -8.54
C GLN A 5 2.32 50.85 -7.68
N GLU A 6 2.68 51.09 -6.42
CA GLU A 6 2.96 50.05 -5.44
C GLU A 6 1.71 49.20 -5.24
N ILE A 7 1.73 47.96 -5.77
CA ILE A 7 0.69 46.98 -5.52
C ILE A 7 0.61 46.75 -4.00
N PRO A 8 -0.55 46.95 -3.35
CA PRO A 8 -0.67 46.80 -1.91
C PRO A 8 -0.23 45.41 -1.46
N LYS A 9 0.58 45.33 -0.40
CA LYS A 9 1.10 44.07 0.19
C LYS A 9 0.01 43.03 0.52
N SER A 10 -1.25 43.44 0.66
CA SER A 10 -2.40 42.54 0.83
C SER A 10 -2.81 41.83 -0.47
N ILE A 11 -2.78 42.53 -1.60
CA ILE A 11 -3.10 41.99 -2.94
C ILE A 11 -2.01 41.00 -3.38
N SER A 12 -0.75 41.29 -3.10
CA SER A 12 0.35 40.36 -3.40
C SER A 12 0.29 39.09 -2.53
N LYS A 13 -0.11 39.19 -1.26
CA LYS A 13 -0.36 38.03 -0.38
C LYS A 13 -1.53 37.19 -0.88
N LEU A 14 -2.64 37.81 -1.29
CA LEU A 14 -3.80 37.12 -1.86
C LEU A 14 -3.48 36.43 -3.19
N ALA A 15 -2.71 37.09 -4.07
CA ALA A 15 -2.26 36.52 -5.33
C ALA A 15 -1.32 35.32 -5.11
N LYS A 16 -0.38 35.44 -4.16
CA LYS A 16 0.54 34.35 -3.79
C LYS A 16 -0.20 33.18 -3.14
N PHE A 17 -1.21 33.44 -2.30
CA PHE A 17 -2.07 32.42 -1.73
C PHE A 17 -2.87 31.67 -2.82
N LYS A 18 -3.50 32.41 -3.76
CA LYS A 18 -4.22 31.80 -4.89
C LYS A 18 -3.29 30.99 -5.81
N SER A 19 -2.07 31.45 -6.06
CA SER A 19 -1.06 30.71 -6.83
C SER A 19 -0.67 29.40 -6.15
N ASN A 20 -0.33 29.46 -4.86
CA ASN A 20 0.03 28.28 -4.08
C ASN A 20 -1.12 27.26 -4.01
N LEU A 21 -2.36 27.75 -3.84
CA LEU A 21 -3.55 26.89 -3.82
C LEU A 21 -3.76 26.21 -5.18
N ARG A 22 -3.59 26.95 -6.29
CA ARG A 22 -3.68 26.40 -7.65
C ARG A 22 -2.61 25.34 -7.91
N GLU A 23 -1.35 25.61 -7.56
CA GLU A 23 -0.26 24.64 -7.70
C GLU A 23 -0.51 23.37 -6.89
N PHE A 24 -0.93 23.53 -5.63
CA PHE A 24 -1.31 22.41 -4.78
C PHE A 24 -2.46 21.59 -5.38
N SER A 25 -3.51 22.25 -5.88
CA SER A 25 -4.64 21.57 -6.54
C SER A 25 -4.19 20.83 -7.80
N VAL A 26 -3.33 21.43 -8.63
CA VAL A 26 -2.80 20.77 -9.84
C VAL A 26 -1.94 19.56 -9.47
N GLN A 27 -1.07 19.66 -8.47
CA GLN A 27 -0.26 18.54 -7.98
C GLN A 27 -1.13 17.42 -7.38
N LEU A 28 -2.16 17.78 -6.62
CA LEU A 28 -3.08 16.82 -6.02
C LEU A 28 -3.92 16.11 -7.08
N LEU A 29 -4.45 16.84 -8.07
CA LEU A 29 -5.25 16.27 -9.15
C LEU A 29 -4.40 15.41 -10.09
N SER A 30 -3.20 15.87 -10.47
CA SER A 30 -2.30 15.11 -11.33
C SER A 30 -1.77 13.85 -10.63
N GLY A 31 -1.31 13.97 -9.39
CA GLY A 31 -0.87 12.83 -8.57
C GLY A 31 -2.01 11.88 -8.23
N GLY A 32 -3.20 12.41 -7.92
CA GLY A 32 -4.41 11.64 -7.66
C GLY A 32 -4.86 10.84 -8.88
N THR A 33 -4.95 11.49 -10.04
CA THR A 33 -5.35 10.85 -11.31
C THR A 33 -4.33 9.80 -11.73
N ALA A 34 -3.04 10.12 -11.68
CA ALA A 34 -1.97 9.15 -11.95
C ALA A 34 -2.06 7.93 -11.01
N GLY A 35 -2.34 8.15 -9.73
CA GLY A 35 -2.55 7.09 -8.75
C GLY A 35 -3.77 6.22 -9.05
N VAL A 36 -4.89 6.80 -9.51
CA VAL A 36 -6.09 6.06 -9.92
C VAL A 36 -5.83 5.21 -11.15
N VAL A 37 -5.20 5.79 -12.18
CA VAL A 37 -4.87 5.09 -13.42
C VAL A 37 -3.92 3.93 -13.14
N SER A 38 -2.81 4.18 -12.43
CA SER A 38 -1.83 3.15 -12.07
C SER A 38 -2.47 2.00 -11.28
N LYS A 39 -3.28 2.30 -10.26
CA LYS A 39 -3.98 1.27 -9.47
C LYS A 39 -5.01 0.49 -10.27
N THR A 40 -5.67 1.12 -11.24
CA THR A 40 -6.68 0.46 -12.08
C THR A 40 -6.03 -0.43 -13.11
N MET A 41 -4.89 -0.04 -13.69
CA MET A 41 -4.10 -0.87 -14.60
C MET A 41 -3.52 -2.09 -13.88
N THR A 42 -3.05 -1.92 -12.65
CA THR A 42 -2.42 -2.99 -11.85
C THR A 42 -3.44 -3.84 -11.05
N ALA A 43 -4.72 -3.48 -11.05
CA ALA A 43 -5.76 -4.16 -10.29
C ALA A 43 -5.91 -5.67 -10.60
N PRO A 44 -5.82 -6.13 -11.87
CA PRO A 44 -5.90 -7.57 -12.17
C PRO A 44 -4.78 -8.37 -11.48
N LEU A 45 -3.54 -7.88 -11.52
CA LEU A 45 -2.39 -8.53 -10.88
C LEU A 45 -2.50 -8.52 -9.36
N GLU A 46 -2.94 -7.41 -8.78
CA GLU A 46 -3.20 -7.32 -7.35
C GLU A 46 -4.29 -8.31 -6.92
N ARG A 47 -5.36 -8.48 -7.72
CA ARG A 47 -6.41 -9.44 -7.41
C ARG A 47 -5.89 -10.88 -7.45
N ILE A 48 -5.12 -11.25 -8.48
CA ILE A 48 -4.48 -12.57 -8.55
C ILE A 48 -3.57 -12.79 -7.33
N LYS A 49 -2.73 -11.81 -6.99
CA LYS A 49 -1.86 -11.85 -5.81
C LYS A 49 -2.66 -12.15 -4.54
N VAL A 50 -3.69 -11.35 -4.26
CA VAL A 50 -4.49 -11.47 -3.04
C VAL A 50 -5.19 -12.83 -2.98
N ILE A 51 -5.82 -13.27 -4.07
CA ILE A 51 -6.48 -14.58 -4.14
C ILE A 51 -5.47 -15.70 -3.85
N LEU A 52 -4.29 -15.69 -4.48
CA LEU A 52 -3.27 -16.71 -4.24
C LEU A 52 -2.74 -16.70 -2.80
N GLN A 53 -2.61 -15.52 -2.18
CA GLN A 53 -2.17 -15.35 -0.78
C GLN A 53 -3.18 -15.92 0.23
N VAL A 54 -4.49 -15.76 -0.04
CA VAL A 54 -5.54 -16.01 0.96
C VAL A 54 -6.51 -17.14 0.60
N GLN A 55 -6.40 -17.78 -0.56
CA GLN A 55 -7.29 -18.88 -0.97
C GLN A 55 -7.33 -20.05 0.02
N ALA A 56 -6.26 -20.27 0.80
CA ALA A 56 -6.27 -21.28 1.87
C ALA A 56 -7.26 -20.94 3.00
N MET A 57 -7.58 -19.65 3.18
CA MET A 57 -8.58 -19.17 4.14
C MET A 57 -10.00 -19.23 3.58
N ASN A 58 -10.16 -19.33 2.26
CA ASN A 58 -11.47 -19.31 1.66
C ASN A 58 -12.07 -20.73 1.64
N SER A 59 -12.98 -21.00 2.58
CA SER A 59 -13.64 -22.31 2.66
C SER A 59 -14.61 -22.60 1.51
N GLU A 60 -14.92 -21.62 0.65
CA GLU A 60 -15.71 -21.85 -0.57
C GLU A 60 -14.89 -22.40 -1.73
N ILE A 61 -13.56 -22.39 -1.62
CA ILE A 61 -12.67 -23.00 -2.61
C ILE A 61 -12.20 -24.32 -2.01
N PRO A 62 -12.75 -25.48 -2.44
CA PRO A 62 -12.23 -26.78 -2.07
C PRO A 62 -10.73 -26.86 -2.35
N GLU A 63 -10.00 -27.63 -1.55
CA GLU A 63 -8.54 -27.72 -1.68
C GLU A 63 -8.09 -28.14 -3.09
N LYS A 64 -8.85 -29.06 -3.71
CA LYS A 64 -8.65 -29.51 -5.10
C LYS A 64 -8.84 -28.42 -6.16
N ASP A 65 -9.64 -27.41 -5.87
CA ASP A 65 -10.04 -26.36 -6.81
C ASP A 65 -9.25 -25.07 -6.61
N ARG A 66 -8.32 -25.04 -5.64
CA ARG A 66 -7.41 -23.92 -5.42
C ARG A 66 -6.58 -23.63 -6.67
N TYR A 67 -6.29 -22.36 -6.89
CA TYR A 67 -5.50 -21.91 -8.02
C TYR A 67 -4.05 -22.34 -7.86
N LYS A 68 -3.52 -23.00 -8.90
CA LYS A 68 -2.16 -23.57 -8.90
C LYS A 68 -1.07 -22.51 -9.04
N GLY A 69 -1.41 -21.35 -9.60
CA GLY A 69 -0.48 -20.26 -9.82
C GLY A 69 -1.12 -19.08 -10.56
N ILE A 70 -0.27 -18.16 -11.02
CA ILE A 70 -0.69 -16.91 -11.67
C ILE A 70 -1.43 -17.18 -12.98
N LEU A 71 -0.88 -18.04 -13.83
CA LEU A 71 -1.48 -18.37 -15.13
C LEU A 71 -2.82 -19.07 -14.96
N ASP A 72 -2.89 -20.04 -14.05
CA ASP A 72 -4.13 -20.75 -13.72
C ASP A 72 -5.20 -19.77 -13.20
N ALA A 73 -4.84 -18.87 -12.29
CA ALA A 73 -5.73 -17.83 -11.79
C ALA A 73 -6.17 -16.86 -12.91
N ALA A 74 -5.24 -16.40 -13.76
CA ALA A 74 -5.53 -15.49 -14.86
C ALA A 74 -6.51 -16.09 -15.89
N VAL A 75 -6.48 -17.41 -16.10
CA VAL A 75 -7.37 -18.10 -17.03
C VAL A 75 -8.71 -18.44 -16.38
N ARG A 76 -8.73 -18.91 -15.14
CA ARG A 76 -9.94 -19.41 -14.47
C ARG A 76 -10.83 -18.31 -13.91
N ILE A 77 -10.26 -17.25 -13.32
CA ILE A 77 -11.02 -16.12 -12.77
C ILE A 77 -12.08 -15.55 -13.74
N PRO A 78 -11.73 -15.21 -15.00
CA PRO A 78 -12.72 -14.65 -15.93
C PRO A 78 -13.76 -15.68 -16.36
N ARG A 79 -13.43 -16.98 -16.37
CA ARG A 79 -14.38 -18.06 -16.66
C ARG A 79 -15.38 -18.26 -15.51
N ASP A 80 -14.92 -18.18 -14.27
CA ASP A 80 -15.73 -18.47 -13.08
C ASP A 80 -16.64 -17.30 -12.68
N SER A 81 -16.18 -16.06 -12.87
CA SER A 81 -16.82 -14.84 -12.34
C SER A 81 -17.00 -13.70 -13.34
N GLY A 82 -16.63 -13.93 -14.61
CA GLY A 82 -16.65 -12.92 -15.68
C GLY A 82 -15.37 -12.07 -15.74
N PHE A 83 -15.09 -11.50 -16.92
CA PHE A 83 -13.87 -10.72 -17.20
C PHE A 83 -13.67 -9.53 -16.25
N PHE A 84 -14.73 -8.74 -16.02
CA PHE A 84 -14.66 -7.58 -15.12
C PHE A 84 -14.44 -7.94 -13.64
N SER A 85 -14.46 -9.22 -13.28
CA SER A 85 -14.16 -9.65 -11.91
C SER A 85 -12.74 -9.28 -11.49
N PHE A 86 -11.78 -9.13 -12.41
CA PHE A 86 -10.41 -8.70 -12.12
C PHE A 86 -10.34 -7.38 -11.32
N TRP A 87 -11.32 -6.50 -11.47
CA TRP A 87 -11.39 -5.22 -10.76
C TRP A 87 -12.24 -5.25 -9.48
N ARG A 88 -12.67 -6.43 -9.00
CA ARG A 88 -13.35 -6.53 -7.70
C ARG A 88 -12.43 -5.99 -6.58
N GLY A 89 -12.98 -5.06 -5.81
CA GLY A 89 -12.25 -4.31 -4.78
C GLY A 89 -11.42 -3.13 -5.29
N ASN A 90 -11.32 -2.87 -6.60
CA ASN A 90 -10.58 -1.70 -7.12
C ASN A 90 -11.22 -0.38 -6.68
N GLY A 91 -12.55 -0.29 -6.62
CA GLY A 91 -13.25 0.89 -6.09
C GLY A 91 -12.81 1.24 -4.66
N ALA A 92 -12.65 0.22 -3.80
CA ALA A 92 -12.09 0.39 -2.46
C ALA A 92 -10.61 0.81 -2.49
N ASN A 93 -9.84 0.32 -3.46
CA ASN A 93 -8.43 0.70 -3.62
C ASN A 93 -8.25 2.17 -4.05
N VAL A 94 -9.17 2.67 -4.88
CA VAL A 94 -9.22 4.06 -5.36
C VAL A 94 -9.75 5.00 -4.28
N ALA A 95 -10.86 4.65 -3.62
CA ALA A 95 -11.48 5.47 -2.57
C ALA A 95 -10.52 5.81 -1.42
N ARG A 96 -9.51 4.95 -1.20
CA ARG A 96 -8.48 5.14 -0.17
C ARG A 96 -7.37 6.12 -0.52
N ILE A 97 -7.20 6.51 -1.79
CA ILE A 97 -6.06 7.35 -2.21
C ILE A 97 -6.09 8.68 -1.46
N ILE A 98 -7.24 9.36 -1.46
CA ILE A 98 -7.38 10.69 -0.88
C ILE A 98 -7.25 10.65 0.65
N PRO A 99 -7.98 9.80 1.41
CA PRO A 99 -7.82 9.74 2.86
C PRO A 99 -6.39 9.38 3.30
N ASN A 100 -5.76 8.41 2.63
CA ASN A 100 -4.40 8.01 2.97
C ASN A 100 -3.40 9.16 2.72
N ALA A 101 -3.53 9.88 1.60
CA ALA A 101 -2.67 11.03 1.31
C ALA A 101 -2.88 12.15 2.34
N ALA A 102 -4.13 12.53 2.61
CA ALA A 102 -4.46 13.61 3.54
C ALA A 102 -3.89 13.35 4.94
N ILE A 103 -4.13 12.16 5.50
CA ILE A 103 -3.63 11.79 6.83
C ILE A 103 -2.09 11.70 6.82
N LYS A 104 -1.50 11.08 5.79
CA LYS A 104 -0.04 10.91 5.72
C LYS A 104 0.69 12.25 5.67
N PHE A 105 0.26 13.19 4.82
CA PHE A 105 0.90 14.49 4.73
C PHE A 105 0.70 15.32 6.00
N THR A 106 -0.52 15.35 6.55
CA THR A 106 -0.81 16.05 7.80
C THR A 106 0.04 15.51 8.95
N MET A 107 0.10 14.19 9.12
CA MET A 107 0.88 13.57 10.19
C MET A 107 2.38 13.71 9.95
N TYR A 108 2.83 13.68 8.69
CA TYR A 108 4.22 13.93 8.36
C TYR A 108 4.65 15.33 8.81
N ASP A 109 3.84 16.36 8.55
CA ASP A 109 4.14 17.73 9.00
C ASP A 109 4.15 17.86 10.53
N VAL A 110 3.23 17.19 11.22
CA VAL A 110 3.21 17.14 12.69
C VAL A 110 4.48 16.50 13.23
N TYR A 111 4.83 15.29 12.77
CA TYR A 111 6.03 14.60 13.24
C TYR A 111 7.32 15.30 12.83
N LYS A 112 7.35 15.94 11.66
CA LYS A 112 8.48 16.76 11.22
C LYS A 112 8.71 17.94 12.15
N LYS A 113 7.65 18.68 12.55
CA LYS A 113 7.77 19.77 13.53
C LYS A 113 8.23 19.26 14.90
N LEU A 114 7.74 18.09 15.31
CA LEU A 114 8.10 17.48 16.60
C LEU A 114 9.56 16.99 16.63
N LEU A 115 10.03 16.34 15.56
CA LEU A 115 11.33 15.69 15.49
C LEU A 115 12.44 16.60 14.93
N LEU A 116 12.08 17.66 14.20
CA LEU A 116 13.00 18.66 13.63
C LEU A 116 12.61 20.08 14.10
N PRO A 117 12.60 20.38 15.41
CA PRO A 117 12.19 21.68 15.94
C PRO A 117 13.07 22.85 15.46
N LYS A 118 14.36 22.60 15.15
CA LYS A 118 15.30 23.59 14.58
C LYS A 118 15.16 23.75 13.04
N GLY A 119 14.13 23.13 12.44
CA GLY A 119 13.99 23.03 11.00
C GLY A 119 15.01 22.06 10.38
N GLU A 120 14.87 21.81 9.08
CA GLU A 120 15.73 20.83 8.38
C GLU A 120 17.20 21.23 8.29
N ASN A 121 17.50 22.52 8.39
CA ASN A 121 18.86 23.04 8.27
C ASN A 121 19.61 23.01 9.60
N GLY A 122 18.91 22.79 10.72
CA GLY A 122 19.51 22.66 12.05
C GLY A 122 20.15 21.28 12.33
N TYR A 123 20.09 20.36 11.37
CA TYR A 123 20.59 18.99 11.49
C TYR A 123 21.34 18.60 10.21
N SER A 124 22.38 17.76 10.34
CA SER A 124 23.21 17.34 9.22
C SER A 124 23.55 15.84 9.28
N GLY A 125 24.00 15.29 8.15
CA GLY A 125 24.42 13.90 8.04
C GLY A 125 23.34 12.89 8.46
N ALA A 126 23.75 11.89 9.24
CA ALA A 126 22.90 10.78 9.66
C ALA A 126 21.71 11.23 10.54
N ASP A 127 21.89 12.23 11.41
CA ASP A 127 20.83 12.67 12.32
C ASP A 127 19.64 13.27 11.56
N LYS A 128 19.89 14.09 10.52
CA LYS A 128 18.84 14.60 9.63
C LYS A 128 18.09 13.47 8.92
N ILE A 129 18.81 12.45 8.45
CA ILE A 129 18.22 11.30 7.77
C ILE A 129 17.34 10.52 8.73
N ILE A 130 17.86 10.17 9.92
CA ILE A 130 17.13 9.41 10.94
C ILE A 130 15.84 10.14 11.35
N ARG A 131 15.90 11.46 11.60
CA ARG A 131 14.72 12.25 11.97
C ARG A 131 13.67 12.31 10.86
N LYS A 132 14.10 12.46 9.60
CA LYS A 132 13.19 12.42 8.43
C LYS A 132 12.57 11.04 8.25
N LEU A 133 13.35 9.98 8.43
CA LEU A 133 12.87 8.59 8.38
C LEU A 133 11.88 8.31 9.50
N ALA A 134 12.17 8.74 10.73
CA ALA A 134 11.26 8.61 11.86
C ALA A 134 9.96 9.37 11.63
N SER A 135 10.03 10.60 11.09
CA SER A 135 8.84 11.38 10.73
C SER A 135 8.00 10.66 9.67
N GLY A 136 8.64 10.12 8.64
CA GLY A 136 8.01 9.31 7.60
C GLY A 136 7.38 8.02 8.13
N GLY A 137 8.13 7.26 8.93
CA GLY A 137 7.70 6.00 9.52
C GLY A 137 6.52 6.17 10.47
N LEU A 138 6.58 7.15 11.38
CA LEU A 138 5.49 7.47 12.30
C LEU A 138 4.24 7.96 11.56
N SER A 139 4.40 8.83 10.56
CA SER A 139 3.26 9.27 9.74
C SER A 139 2.61 8.10 8.99
N GLY A 140 3.41 7.17 8.48
CA GLY A 140 2.95 5.95 7.82
C GLY A 140 2.22 5.01 8.79
N ALA A 141 2.76 4.82 9.99
CA ALA A 141 2.14 4.01 11.04
C ALA A 141 0.79 4.61 11.48
N THR A 142 0.71 5.91 11.74
CA THR A 142 -0.53 6.60 12.11
C THR A 142 -1.56 6.54 10.99
N THR A 143 -1.14 6.77 9.74
CA THR A 143 -2.02 6.63 8.57
C THR A 143 -2.57 5.21 8.45
N LEU A 144 -1.70 4.21 8.59
CA LEU A 144 -2.08 2.81 8.53
C LEU A 144 -3.12 2.48 9.61
N THR A 145 -2.89 2.91 10.85
CA THR A 145 -3.82 2.67 11.96
C THR A 145 -5.17 3.31 11.71
N LEU A 146 -5.22 4.59 11.32
CA LEU A 146 -6.48 5.30 11.09
C LEU A 146 -7.26 4.77 9.88
N THR A 147 -6.55 4.35 8.83
CA THR A 147 -7.18 3.87 7.57
C THR A 147 -7.33 2.35 7.53
N TYR A 148 -6.93 1.64 8.60
CA TYR A 148 -6.88 0.19 8.63
C TYR A 148 -8.20 -0.52 8.29
N PRO A 149 -9.39 -0.03 8.74
CA PRO A 149 -10.66 -0.63 8.33
C PRO A 149 -10.88 -0.64 6.81
N MET A 150 -10.39 0.38 6.11
CA MET A 150 -10.47 0.42 4.64
C MET A 150 -9.49 -0.58 4.00
N ASP A 151 -8.31 -0.79 4.60
CA ASP A 151 -7.35 -1.82 4.18
C ASP A 151 -7.90 -3.22 4.33
N PHE A 152 -8.53 -3.47 5.45
CA PHE A 152 -9.19 -4.71 5.77
C PHE A 152 -10.31 -5.01 4.75
N ALA A 153 -11.22 -4.06 4.55
CA ALA A 153 -12.36 -4.23 3.66
C ALA A 153 -11.92 -4.38 2.19
N ARG A 154 -10.91 -3.63 1.74
CA ARG A 154 -10.30 -3.83 0.41
C ARG A 154 -9.85 -5.27 0.21
N THR A 155 -9.14 -5.84 1.18
CA THR A 155 -8.62 -7.21 1.07
C THR A 155 -9.75 -8.22 0.90
N ARG A 156 -10.80 -8.11 1.71
CA ARG A 156 -11.96 -8.99 1.62
C ARG A 156 -12.71 -8.84 0.30
N LEU A 157 -12.92 -7.61 -0.18
CA LEU A 157 -13.57 -7.35 -1.46
C LEU A 157 -12.77 -7.90 -2.65
N THR A 158 -11.44 -7.81 -2.59
CA THR A 158 -10.56 -8.33 -3.64
C THR A 158 -10.47 -9.85 -3.61
N ALA A 159 -10.46 -10.45 -2.43
CA ALA A 159 -10.45 -11.89 -2.22
C ALA A 159 -11.80 -12.56 -2.46
N ASP A 160 -12.88 -11.79 -2.63
CA ASP A 160 -14.22 -12.35 -2.87
C ASP A 160 -14.32 -13.00 -4.27
N THR A 161 -14.26 -14.32 -4.27
CA THR A 161 -14.40 -15.19 -5.43
C THR A 161 -15.79 -15.83 -5.52
N ALA A 162 -16.71 -15.49 -4.62
CA ALA A 162 -18.06 -16.04 -4.67
C ALA A 162 -18.79 -15.58 -5.95
N LYS A 163 -19.64 -16.48 -6.49
CA LYS A 163 -20.53 -16.16 -7.62
C LYS A 163 -21.48 -15.01 -7.24
N GLU A 164 -22.07 -15.10 -6.04
CA GLU A 164 -22.80 -14.02 -5.40
C GLU A 164 -21.87 -13.18 -4.53
N LYS A 165 -21.84 -11.86 -4.76
CA LYS A 165 -20.98 -10.96 -3.99
C LYS A 165 -21.42 -10.93 -2.53
N LYS A 166 -20.51 -11.23 -1.60
CA LYS A 166 -20.78 -11.12 -0.16
C LYS A 166 -21.00 -9.69 0.30
N TYR A 167 -20.32 -8.78 -0.39
CA TYR A 167 -20.30 -7.36 -0.09
C TYR A 167 -20.62 -6.54 -1.34
N SER A 168 -21.49 -5.53 -1.19
CA SER A 168 -21.81 -4.61 -2.28
C SER A 168 -20.73 -3.55 -2.49
N GLY A 169 -19.93 -3.25 -1.46
CA GLY A 169 -18.87 -2.26 -1.51
C GLY A 169 -18.08 -2.12 -0.22
N LEU A 170 -17.27 -1.06 -0.14
CA LEU A 170 -16.38 -0.78 0.99
C LEU A 170 -17.15 -0.62 2.31
N PHE A 171 -18.14 0.27 2.34
CA PHE A 171 -18.93 0.56 3.54
C PHE A 171 -19.76 -0.66 3.99
N ASP A 172 -20.38 -1.37 3.05
CA ASP A 172 -21.12 -2.60 3.34
C ASP A 172 -20.20 -3.67 3.95
N CYS A 173 -18.98 -3.84 3.41
CA CYS A 173 -17.99 -4.75 3.98
C CYS A 173 -17.59 -4.38 5.41
N ILE A 174 -17.36 -3.09 5.68
CA ILE A 174 -17.00 -2.60 7.02
C ILE A 174 -18.17 -2.85 8.00
N MET A 175 -19.38 -2.45 7.62
CA MET A 175 -20.56 -2.52 8.48
C MET A 175 -20.97 -3.97 8.77
N LYS A 176 -21.03 -4.84 7.74
CA LYS A 176 -21.32 -6.27 7.93
C LYS A 176 -20.26 -6.95 8.79
N THR A 177 -18.97 -6.66 8.58
CA THR A 177 -17.90 -7.21 9.42
C THR A 177 -18.06 -6.76 10.87
N ALA A 178 -18.26 -5.47 11.12
CA ALA A 178 -18.42 -4.94 12.47
C ALA A 178 -19.63 -5.58 13.19
N LYS A 179 -20.73 -5.79 12.48
CA LYS A 179 -21.96 -6.40 13.02
C LYS A 179 -21.83 -7.91 13.26
N GLN A 180 -21.21 -8.65 12.34
CA GLN A 180 -21.16 -10.13 12.38
C GLN A 180 -19.96 -10.68 13.16
N GLU A 181 -18.82 -9.99 13.09
CA GLU A 181 -17.53 -10.49 13.61
C GLU A 181 -16.95 -9.62 14.73
N GLY A 182 -17.59 -8.47 15.00
CA GLY A 182 -17.19 -7.47 15.99
C GLY A 182 -16.31 -6.35 15.41
N PRO A 183 -16.37 -5.12 15.96
CA PRO A 183 -15.66 -3.96 15.42
C PRO A 183 -14.13 -4.09 15.50
N LEU A 184 -13.60 -4.76 16.52
CA LEU A 184 -12.16 -5.00 16.66
C LEU A 184 -11.60 -5.91 15.55
N THR A 185 -12.44 -6.70 14.90
CA THR A 185 -12.01 -7.57 13.79
C THR A 185 -11.49 -6.76 12.61
N LEU A 186 -12.01 -5.54 12.39
CA LEU A 186 -11.51 -4.63 11.34
C LEU A 186 -10.03 -4.30 11.50
N TYR A 187 -9.47 -4.43 12.71
CA TYR A 187 -8.07 -4.16 13.05
C TYR A 187 -7.19 -5.41 13.10
N LYS A 188 -7.71 -6.60 12.76
CA LYS A 188 -6.90 -7.82 12.71
C LYS A 188 -5.74 -7.67 11.74
N GLY A 189 -4.54 -7.98 12.22
CA GLY A 189 -3.29 -7.88 11.47
C GLY A 189 -2.62 -6.50 11.54
N VAL A 190 -3.16 -5.52 12.28
CA VAL A 190 -2.52 -4.20 12.40
C VAL A 190 -1.12 -4.31 13.02
N GLY A 191 -0.95 -5.15 14.05
CA GLY A 191 0.34 -5.36 14.70
C GLY A 191 1.43 -5.90 13.76
N ILE A 192 1.14 -6.95 12.99
CA ILE A 192 2.10 -7.50 12.00
C ILE A 192 2.36 -6.51 10.86
N SER A 193 1.37 -5.69 10.52
CA SER A 193 1.54 -4.63 9.53
C SER A 193 2.50 -3.54 10.01
N LEU A 194 2.37 -3.11 11.27
CA LEU A 194 3.24 -2.12 11.88
C LEU A 194 4.67 -2.64 12.04
N MET A 195 4.83 -3.90 12.48
CA MET A 195 6.14 -4.55 12.56
C MET A 195 6.84 -4.62 11.20
N GLY A 196 6.10 -4.80 10.11
CA GLY A 196 6.65 -4.85 8.75
C GLY A 196 7.13 -3.50 8.19
N ILE A 197 6.74 -2.36 8.78
CA ILE A 197 7.13 -1.02 8.26
C ILE A 197 8.64 -0.80 8.40
N ILE A 198 9.21 -1.09 9.58
CA ILE A 198 10.62 -0.79 9.85
C ILE A 198 11.56 -1.60 8.95
N PRO A 199 11.44 -2.94 8.84
CA PRO A 199 12.27 -3.73 7.95
C PRO A 199 12.13 -3.31 6.49
N TYR A 200 10.90 -2.97 6.06
CA TYR A 200 10.65 -2.54 4.68
C TYR A 200 11.40 -1.24 4.37
N LEU A 201 11.32 -0.25 5.26
CA LEU A 201 12.04 1.02 5.09
C LEU A 201 13.54 0.78 5.10
N ALA A 202 14.07 0.05 6.09
CA ALA A 202 15.50 -0.21 6.21
C ALA A 202 16.09 -0.88 4.96
N LEU A 203 15.43 -1.94 4.46
CA LEU A 203 15.86 -2.64 3.25
C LEU A 203 15.70 -1.77 2.01
N SER A 204 14.59 -1.04 1.89
CA SER A 204 14.36 -0.17 0.72
C SER A 204 15.42 0.92 0.62
N PHE A 205 15.81 1.53 1.74
CA PHE A 205 16.87 2.53 1.75
C PHE A 205 18.23 1.92 1.49
N ALA A 206 18.59 0.83 2.18
CA ALA A 206 19.89 0.18 2.00
C ALA A 206 20.10 -0.35 0.57
N SER A 207 19.07 -0.97 -0.02
CA SER A 207 19.12 -1.45 -1.39
C SER A 207 19.13 -0.32 -2.40
N ASN A 208 18.33 0.74 -2.19
CA ASN A 208 18.34 1.89 -3.10
C ASN A 208 19.69 2.62 -3.05
N ASP A 209 20.26 2.81 -1.87
CA ASP A 209 21.57 3.46 -1.71
C ASP A 209 22.68 2.64 -2.37
N THR A 210 22.76 1.34 -2.07
CA THR A 210 23.74 0.42 -2.69
C THR A 210 23.63 0.43 -4.23
N LEU A 211 22.42 0.25 -4.76
CA LEU A 211 22.20 0.22 -6.21
C LEU A 211 22.44 1.58 -6.87
N SER A 212 22.08 2.68 -6.21
CA SER A 212 22.37 4.04 -6.71
C SER A 212 23.88 4.29 -6.77
N GLN A 213 24.63 3.85 -5.75
CA GLN A 213 26.09 3.96 -5.75
C GLN A 213 26.76 3.08 -6.82
N MET A 214 26.15 1.96 -7.20
CA MET A 214 26.68 1.10 -8.26
C MET A 214 26.35 1.64 -9.66
N PHE A 215 25.12 2.09 -9.89
CA PHE A 215 24.61 2.35 -11.24
C PHE A 215 24.41 3.83 -11.58
N LEU A 216 24.37 4.73 -10.59
CA LEU A 216 24.09 6.17 -10.77
C LEU A 216 25.26 7.10 -10.36
N LYS A 217 26.43 6.54 -10.05
CA LYS A 217 27.63 7.34 -9.65
C LYS A 217 28.09 8.33 -10.71
N LYS A 218 27.91 8.01 -11.99
CA LYS A 218 28.23 8.89 -13.12
C LYS A 218 26.93 9.37 -13.73
N LYS A 219 26.77 10.69 -13.82
CA LYS A 219 25.65 11.30 -14.52
C LYS A 219 25.77 11.01 -16.01
N ASP A 220 24.75 10.43 -16.61
CA ASP A 220 24.75 10.18 -18.06
C ASP A 220 24.50 11.48 -18.82
N SER A 221 25.18 11.65 -19.96
CA SER A 221 24.94 12.79 -20.86
C SER A 221 23.53 12.76 -21.47
N ASN A 222 22.86 11.60 -21.49
CA ASN A 222 21.50 11.45 -21.99
C ASN A 222 20.48 11.47 -20.83
N PRO A 223 19.63 12.51 -20.72
CA PRO A 223 18.68 12.63 -19.62
C PRO A 223 17.60 11.53 -19.62
N LYS A 224 17.24 10.97 -20.79
CA LYS A 224 16.29 9.85 -20.85
C LYS A 224 16.88 8.59 -20.24
N LEU A 225 18.15 8.30 -20.55
CA LEU A 225 18.84 7.13 -20.01
C LEU A 225 19.00 7.23 -18.49
N GLU A 226 19.30 8.43 -17.97
CA GLU A 226 19.39 8.68 -16.54
C GLU A 226 18.06 8.37 -15.83
N ILE A 227 16.92 8.81 -16.39
CA ILE A 227 15.59 8.51 -15.84
C ILE A 227 15.33 7.00 -15.85
N PHE A 228 15.60 6.29 -16.96
CA PHE A 228 15.40 4.84 -17.02
C PHE A 228 16.29 4.08 -16.01
N LYS A 229 17.53 4.52 -15.79
CA LYS A 229 18.41 3.93 -14.77
C LYS A 229 17.89 4.18 -13.36
N GLN A 230 17.43 5.39 -13.06
CA GLN A 230 16.84 5.72 -11.77
C GLN A 230 15.58 4.88 -11.49
N LEU A 231 14.72 4.71 -12.50
CA LEU A 231 13.55 3.84 -12.42
C LEU A 231 13.95 2.37 -12.20
N GLY A 232 14.92 1.87 -12.96
CA GLY A 232 15.42 0.49 -12.83
C GLY A 232 15.98 0.20 -11.44
N VAL A 233 16.80 1.12 -10.89
CA VAL A 233 17.34 1.04 -9.53
C VAL A 233 16.22 1.03 -8.49
N GLY A 234 15.24 1.93 -8.62
CA GLY A 234 14.08 2.01 -7.72
C GLY A 234 13.23 0.74 -7.75
N CYS A 235 12.96 0.20 -8.95
CA CYS A 235 12.22 -1.05 -9.13
C CYS A 235 12.96 -2.23 -8.51
N ALA A 236 14.27 -2.38 -8.76
CA ALA A 236 15.08 -3.46 -8.20
C ALA A 236 15.16 -3.40 -6.66
N ALA A 237 15.42 -2.21 -6.10
CA ALA A 237 15.42 -2.00 -4.65
C ALA A 237 14.04 -2.30 -4.04
N GLY A 238 12.96 -1.88 -4.71
CA GLY A 238 11.59 -2.12 -4.31
C GLY A 238 11.23 -3.61 -4.29
N ILE A 239 11.57 -4.34 -5.36
CA ILE A 239 11.31 -5.79 -5.46
C ILE A 239 12.08 -6.55 -4.39
N PHE A 240 13.36 -6.24 -4.17
CA PHE A 240 14.17 -6.90 -3.14
C PHE A 240 13.57 -6.69 -1.75
N SER A 241 13.26 -5.44 -1.40
CA SER A 241 12.70 -5.10 -0.08
C SER A 241 11.34 -5.73 0.14
N GLN A 242 10.47 -5.68 -0.87
CA GLN A 242 9.16 -6.32 -0.80
C GLN A 242 9.26 -7.84 -0.67
N SER A 243 10.25 -8.47 -1.32
CA SER A 243 10.48 -9.91 -1.25
C SER A 243 10.89 -10.33 0.17
N ALA A 244 11.83 -9.60 0.77
CA ALA A 244 12.28 -9.86 2.13
C ALA A 244 11.16 -9.62 3.17
N THR A 245 10.33 -8.60 2.97
CA THR A 245 9.20 -8.31 3.89
C THR A 245 7.89 -9.01 3.50
N TYR A 246 7.90 -9.85 2.47
CA TYR A 246 6.70 -10.49 1.94
C TYR A 246 5.96 -11.37 2.97
N PRO A 247 6.64 -12.10 3.88
CA PRO A 247 5.97 -12.87 4.92
C PRO A 247 5.03 -12.02 5.79
N PHE A 248 5.41 -10.78 6.12
CA PHE A 248 4.58 -9.86 6.90
C PHE A 248 3.27 -9.52 6.18
N ASP A 249 3.33 -9.26 4.87
CA ASP A 249 2.13 -9.01 4.05
C ASP A 249 1.25 -10.27 4.00
N THR A 250 1.81 -11.45 3.74
CA THR A 250 1.01 -12.68 3.68
C THR A 250 0.30 -12.99 5.00
N ILE A 251 0.99 -12.88 6.14
CA ILE A 251 0.40 -13.09 7.47
C ILE A 251 -0.71 -12.07 7.72
N ARG A 252 -0.45 -10.77 7.42
CA ARG A 252 -1.46 -9.71 7.51
C ARG A 252 -2.72 -10.07 6.74
N ARG A 253 -2.59 -10.46 5.46
CA ARG A 253 -3.75 -10.75 4.60
C ARG A 253 -4.55 -11.94 5.11
N ARG A 254 -3.89 -12.98 5.62
CA ARG A 254 -4.57 -14.12 6.24
C ARG A 254 -5.34 -13.74 7.50
N MET A 255 -4.76 -12.90 8.35
CA MET A 255 -5.45 -12.38 9.53
C MET A 255 -6.66 -11.51 9.15
N GLN A 256 -6.59 -10.74 8.07
CA GLN A 256 -7.72 -9.94 7.57
C GLN A 256 -8.86 -10.79 6.99
N MET A 257 -8.53 -11.97 6.45
CA MET A 257 -9.49 -12.92 5.89
C MET A 257 -10.08 -13.87 6.94
N ASP A 258 -9.47 -13.96 8.11
CA ASP A 258 -9.93 -14.82 9.19
C ASP A 258 -11.31 -14.37 9.71
N GLY A 259 -12.26 -15.32 9.74
CA GLY A 259 -13.65 -15.08 10.12
C GLY A 259 -14.56 -14.54 9.02
N MET A 260 -14.03 -14.28 7.80
CA MET A 260 -14.78 -13.65 6.71
C MET A 260 -16.14 -14.32 6.45
N GLY A 261 -17.20 -13.51 6.51
CA GLY A 261 -18.57 -13.96 6.24
C GLY A 261 -19.20 -14.69 7.43
N GLY A 262 -18.78 -14.37 8.66
CA GLY A 262 -19.29 -15.00 9.88
C GLY A 262 -18.77 -16.43 10.12
N LYS A 263 -17.72 -16.83 9.39
CA LYS A 263 -17.14 -18.18 9.52
C LYS A 263 -16.35 -18.32 10.82
N LYS A 264 -16.15 -19.57 11.27
CA LYS A 264 -15.36 -19.86 12.47
C LYS A 264 -13.93 -19.32 12.30
N LYS A 265 -13.48 -18.56 13.31
CA LYS A 265 -12.11 -18.03 13.38
C LYS A 265 -11.12 -19.20 13.41
N GLN A 266 -10.14 -19.18 12.52
CA GLN A 266 -9.10 -20.19 12.39
C GLN A 266 -7.86 -19.84 13.23
N TYR A 267 -7.67 -18.55 13.55
CA TYR A 267 -6.50 -18.04 14.25
C TYR A 267 -6.87 -17.28 15.52
N ASN A 268 -6.17 -17.59 16.61
CA ASN A 268 -6.30 -16.89 17.89
C ASN A 268 -5.43 -15.62 17.97
N GLY A 269 -4.45 -15.49 17.06
CA GLY A 269 -3.55 -14.33 17.01
C GLY A 269 -2.50 -14.48 15.91
N THR A 270 -1.57 -13.52 15.83
CA THR A 270 -0.51 -13.51 14.81
C THR A 270 0.42 -14.72 14.93
N MET A 271 0.84 -15.08 16.15
CA MET A 271 1.75 -16.22 16.36
C MET A 271 1.08 -17.56 16.02
N ASP A 272 -0.18 -17.73 16.41
CA ASP A 272 -0.97 -18.91 16.04
C ASP A 272 -1.17 -19.00 14.51
N CYS A 273 -1.38 -17.85 13.84
CA CYS A 273 -1.41 -17.79 12.38
C CYS A 273 -0.09 -18.28 11.77
N ILE A 274 1.06 -17.78 12.25
CA ILE A 274 2.38 -18.19 11.75
C ILE A 274 2.60 -19.69 11.95
N MET A 275 2.33 -20.20 13.15
CA MET A 275 2.53 -21.61 13.49
C MET A 275 1.65 -22.53 12.64
N LYS A 276 0.35 -22.23 12.53
CA LYS A 276 -0.57 -23.01 11.70
C LYS A 276 -0.25 -22.94 10.21
N MET A 277 0.19 -21.79 9.72
CA MET A 277 0.66 -21.66 8.33
C MET A 277 1.85 -22.57 8.07
N TYR A 278 2.84 -22.53 8.96
CA TYR A 278 4.04 -23.35 8.84
C TYR A 278 3.71 -24.85 8.91
N GLN A 279 2.90 -25.27 9.89
CA GLN A 279 2.55 -26.68 10.09
C GLN A 279 1.68 -27.25 8.97
N LYS A 280 0.69 -26.50 8.47
CA LYS A 280 -0.26 -27.01 7.47
C LYS A 280 0.21 -26.84 6.02
N GLU A 281 0.98 -25.81 5.73
CA GLU A 281 1.32 -25.43 4.35
C GLU A 281 2.81 -25.23 4.09
N GLY A 282 3.65 -25.29 5.13
CA GLY A 282 5.10 -25.12 5.04
C GLY A 282 5.56 -23.69 4.72
N MET A 283 6.87 -23.53 4.56
CA MET A 283 7.52 -22.22 4.31
C MET A 283 7.08 -21.54 3.00
N LYS A 284 6.70 -22.32 1.99
CA LYS A 284 6.24 -21.79 0.70
C LYS A 284 4.96 -20.95 0.84
N SER A 285 4.16 -21.19 1.89
CA SER A 285 2.91 -20.46 2.14
C SER A 285 3.12 -18.97 2.35
N PHE A 286 4.22 -18.56 2.98
CA PHE A 286 4.54 -17.15 3.27
C PHE A 286 4.86 -16.35 2.01
N TYR A 287 5.25 -17.01 0.91
CA TYR A 287 5.68 -16.39 -0.35
C TYR A 287 4.66 -16.56 -1.49
N LYS A 288 3.45 -17.08 -1.21
CA LYS A 288 2.39 -17.22 -2.21
C LYS A 288 2.05 -15.86 -2.84
N GLY A 289 2.13 -15.76 -4.16
CA GLY A 289 1.84 -14.53 -4.91
C GLY A 289 3.00 -13.56 -5.09
N ILE A 290 4.22 -13.87 -4.62
CA ILE A 290 5.38 -12.97 -4.73
C ILE A 290 5.69 -12.56 -6.17
N LEU A 291 5.56 -13.48 -7.13
CA LEU A 291 5.76 -13.18 -8.56
C LEU A 291 4.72 -12.19 -9.07
N ALA A 292 3.44 -12.34 -8.69
CA ALA A 292 2.40 -11.39 -9.07
C ALA A 292 2.67 -10.01 -8.46
N ASN A 293 3.21 -9.98 -7.24
CA ASN A 293 3.61 -8.76 -6.58
C ASN A 293 4.83 -8.09 -7.24
N ALA A 294 5.81 -8.86 -7.71
CA ALA A 294 6.97 -8.34 -8.43
C ALA A 294 6.55 -7.69 -9.76
N VAL A 295 5.74 -8.40 -10.56
CA VAL A 295 5.21 -7.87 -11.83
C VAL A 295 4.33 -6.64 -11.60
N ARG A 296 3.55 -6.59 -10.51
CA ARG A 296 2.73 -5.43 -10.14
C ARG A 296 3.58 -4.21 -9.71
N SER A 297 4.81 -4.42 -9.28
CA SER A 297 5.71 -3.36 -8.82
C SER A 297 6.57 -2.78 -9.93
N ILE A 298 6.64 -3.45 -11.09
CA ILE A 298 7.18 -2.94 -12.34
C ILE A 298 6.09 -2.10 -13.01
#